data_AF-A0A7H4P9X9-F1
#
_entry.id   AF-A0A7H4P9X9-F1
#
_cell.length_a   1.000
_cell.length_b   1.000
_cell.length_c   1.000
_cell.angle_alpha   90.00
_cell.angle_beta   90.00
_cell.angle_gamma   90.00
#
_symmetry.space_group_name_H-M   'P 1'
#
loop_
_entity.id
_entity.type
_entity.pdbx_description
1 polymer ?
#
loop_
_entity_poly.entity_id
_entity_poly.type
_entity_poly.pdbx_seq_one_letter_code
_entity_poly.pdbx_strand_id
1 'polypeptide(L)'
;MLLAPAWLFAAPRVITLSPANTELAFAAGITPVGVSSYSDYPPEAAKIEQVSSWQGMNLERIVALKPDMVLAWRGGNAERQVNQLSSLGIKVIWVETSTIEDIIATLRQLAQWSPQPEKARQAAQKMQDEYQTLKARYASGPKKTRFFTVRRQPALYHQQRIDSGSGSDPVRWRKHFCRQPGSLAAGEP
;
A
#
# COMPACT_ATOMS: atom_id res chain seq x y z
N MET A 1 34.17 -32.94 -8.85
CA MET A 1 32.94 -32.41 -8.24
C MET A 1 33.06 -30.89 -8.20
N LEU A 2 32.41 -30.17 -9.11
CA LEU A 2 32.33 -28.70 -9.03
C LEU A 2 31.36 -28.35 -7.89
N LEU A 3 31.89 -27.75 -6.83
CA LEU A 3 31.09 -27.10 -5.79
C LEU A 3 30.44 -25.86 -6.42
N ALA A 4 29.12 -25.90 -6.60
CA ALA A 4 28.37 -24.71 -6.97
C ALA A 4 28.54 -23.65 -5.86
N PRO A 5 28.89 -22.39 -6.18
CA PRO A 5 29.07 -21.35 -5.17
C PRO A 5 27.75 -21.10 -4.42
N ALA A 6 27.83 -20.89 -3.11
CA ALA A 6 26.66 -20.70 -2.23
C ALA A 6 25.74 -19.53 -2.65
N TRP A 7 26.21 -18.64 -3.53
CA TRP A 7 25.41 -17.56 -4.11
C TRP A 7 24.34 -18.02 -5.11
N LEU A 8 24.42 -19.27 -5.61
CA LEU A 8 23.37 -19.88 -6.44
C LEU A 8 22.11 -20.27 -5.63
N PHE A 9 22.17 -20.21 -4.29
CA PHE A 9 21.07 -20.57 -3.40
C PHE A 9 20.46 -19.36 -2.65
N ALA A 10 20.89 -18.13 -2.96
CA ALA A 10 20.31 -16.94 -2.34
C ALA A 10 18.89 -16.69 -2.88
N ALA A 11 17.95 -16.38 -1.97
CA ALA A 11 16.58 -16.04 -2.37
C ALA A 11 16.58 -14.77 -3.25
N PRO A 12 15.76 -14.72 -4.31
CA PRO A 12 15.65 -13.54 -5.15
C PRO A 12 15.31 -12.27 -4.35
N ARG A 13 15.98 -11.17 -4.68
CA ARG A 13 15.81 -9.86 -4.06
C ARG A 13 14.62 -9.15 -4.68
N VAL A 14 13.48 -9.20 -4.01
CA VAL A 14 12.23 -8.62 -4.49
C VAL A 14 11.92 -7.31 -3.77
N ILE A 15 11.53 -6.29 -4.52
CA ILE A 15 10.97 -5.04 -3.98
C ILE A 15 9.48 -4.94 -4.34
N THR A 16 8.65 -4.50 -3.39
CA THR A 16 7.22 -4.28 -3.59
C THR A 16 6.88 -2.79 -3.48
N LEU A 17 6.13 -2.27 -4.45
CA LEU A 17 5.82 -0.83 -4.55
C LEU A 17 4.38 -0.49 -4.16
N SER A 18 3.66 -1.42 -3.53
CA SER A 18 2.34 -1.17 -2.94
C SER A 18 2.09 -2.11 -1.76
N PRO A 19 1.18 -1.76 -0.82
CA PRO A 19 0.81 -2.64 0.29
C PRO A 19 0.29 -3.99 -0.21
N ALA A 20 -0.61 -3.98 -1.19
CA ALA A 20 -1.16 -5.20 -1.77
C ALA A 20 -0.08 -6.08 -2.42
N ASN A 21 0.91 -5.48 -3.09
CA ASN A 21 2.02 -6.24 -3.67
C ASN A 21 2.91 -6.87 -2.58
N THR A 22 3.07 -6.18 -1.45
CA THR A 22 3.76 -6.73 -0.28
C THR A 22 3.05 -7.98 0.24
N GLU A 23 1.74 -7.91 0.44
CA GLU A 23 0.95 -9.07 0.87
C GLU A 23 1.06 -10.24 -0.10
N LEU A 24 1.02 -9.98 -1.42
CA LEU A 24 1.19 -11.02 -2.44
C LEU A 24 2.57 -11.67 -2.40
N ALA A 25 3.63 -10.89 -2.20
CA ALA A 25 4.98 -11.42 -2.04
C ALA A 25 5.06 -12.36 -0.82
N PHE A 26 4.55 -11.94 0.34
CA PHE A 26 4.55 -12.76 1.55
C PHE A 26 3.69 -14.01 1.44
N ALA A 27 2.52 -13.90 0.81
CA ALA A 27 1.65 -15.03 0.50
C ALA A 27 2.36 -16.03 -0.42
N ALA A 28 3.17 -15.54 -1.36
CA ALA A 28 4.02 -16.37 -2.22
C ALA A 28 5.25 -16.95 -1.51
N GLY A 29 5.54 -16.57 -0.26
CA GLY A 29 6.74 -17.01 0.48
C GLY A 29 8.00 -16.20 0.20
N ILE A 30 7.85 -15.03 -0.43
CA ILE A 30 8.91 -14.07 -0.66
C ILE A 30 8.96 -13.10 0.52
N THR A 31 10.14 -12.88 1.06
CA THR A 31 10.40 -11.77 2.00
C THR A 31 11.04 -10.63 1.22
N PRO A 32 10.34 -9.50 1.01
CA PRO A 32 10.88 -8.38 0.25
C PRO A 32 12.12 -7.76 0.92
N VAL A 33 13.00 -7.17 0.11
CA VAL A 33 14.15 -6.38 0.60
C VAL A 33 13.82 -4.88 0.71
N GLY A 34 12.68 -4.47 0.16
CA GLY A 34 12.14 -3.12 0.25
C GLY A 34 10.64 -3.13 -0.06
N VAL A 35 9.87 -2.35 0.68
CA VAL A 35 8.40 -2.27 0.59
C VAL A 35 7.93 -0.84 0.34
N SER A 36 6.64 -0.64 0.09
CA SER A 36 6.06 0.71 0.10
C SER A 36 5.63 1.13 1.50
N SER A 37 5.42 2.43 1.69
CA SER A 37 4.63 2.94 2.80
C SER A 37 3.28 2.24 2.88
N TYR A 38 2.80 2.09 4.12
CA TYR A 38 1.58 1.35 4.47
C TYR A 38 1.62 -0.16 4.19
N SER A 39 2.79 -0.73 3.88
CA SER A 39 2.97 -2.19 3.86
C SER A 39 3.16 -2.74 5.28
N ASP A 40 2.08 -2.86 6.03
CA ASP A 40 2.06 -3.25 7.45
C ASP A 40 1.59 -4.69 7.70
N TYR A 41 1.15 -5.40 6.66
CA TYR A 41 0.78 -6.81 6.70
C TYR A 41 1.66 -7.68 5.78
N PRO A 42 2.07 -8.88 6.23
CA PRO A 42 2.03 -9.39 7.60
C PRO A 42 2.91 -8.55 8.56
N PRO A 43 2.84 -8.74 9.89
CA PRO A 43 3.56 -7.87 10.85
C PRO A 43 5.07 -7.75 10.63
N GLU A 44 5.71 -8.76 10.04
CA GLU A 44 7.11 -8.69 9.63
C GLU A 44 7.39 -7.67 8.51
N ALA A 45 6.41 -7.36 7.66
CA ALA A 45 6.53 -6.36 6.60
C ALA A 45 6.81 -4.96 7.14
N ALA A 46 6.24 -4.62 8.30
CA ALA A 46 6.43 -3.31 8.95
C ALA A 46 7.90 -3.04 9.37
N LYS A 47 8.75 -4.08 9.42
CA LYS A 47 10.17 -3.97 9.75
C LYS A 47 11.06 -3.82 8.51
N ILE A 48 10.50 -4.00 7.32
CA ILE A 48 11.25 -3.89 6.06
C ILE A 48 11.38 -2.42 5.69
N GLU A 49 12.52 -2.09 5.09
CA GLU A 49 12.80 -0.75 4.60
C GLU A 49 11.74 -0.26 3.60
N GLN A 50 11.25 0.96 3.79
CA GLN A 50 10.31 1.60 2.87
C GLN A 50 11.06 2.36 1.79
N VAL A 51 10.81 2.02 0.52
CA VAL A 51 11.48 2.60 -0.65
C VAL A 51 10.55 3.37 -1.58
N SER A 52 9.25 3.35 -1.29
CA SER A 52 8.24 4.10 -2.05
C SER A 52 7.10 4.55 -1.15
N SER A 53 6.44 5.63 -1.54
CA SER A 53 5.25 6.18 -0.88
C SER A 53 4.29 6.71 -1.95
N TRP A 54 3.17 7.31 -1.53
CA TRP A 54 2.22 7.94 -2.45
C TRP A 54 2.81 9.15 -3.19
N GLN A 55 3.88 9.77 -2.66
CA GLN A 55 4.58 10.88 -3.32
C GLN A 55 5.58 10.42 -4.41
N GLY A 56 5.91 9.13 -4.46
CA GLY A 56 6.88 8.58 -5.42
C GLY A 56 7.81 7.55 -4.79
N MET A 57 8.85 7.16 -5.52
CA MET A 57 9.84 6.17 -5.07
C MET A 57 11.26 6.73 -5.00
N ASN A 58 12.04 6.20 -4.08
CA ASN A 58 13.47 6.47 -3.97
C ASN A 58 14.25 5.55 -4.91
N LEU A 59 14.46 6.00 -6.15
CA LEU A 59 15.14 5.22 -7.20
C LEU A 59 16.57 4.85 -6.83
N GLU A 60 17.31 5.79 -6.26
CA GLU A 60 18.71 5.58 -5.84
C GLU A 60 18.80 4.45 -4.82
N ARG A 61 17.88 4.45 -3.85
CA ARG A 61 17.82 3.41 -2.83
C ARG A 61 17.40 2.06 -3.41
N ILE A 62 16.41 2.05 -4.30
CA ILE A 62 15.98 0.83 -5.01
C ILE A 62 17.18 0.22 -5.76
N VAL A 63 17.93 1.01 -6.51
CA VAL A 63 19.11 0.53 -7.26
C VAL A 63 20.21 0.04 -6.31
N ALA A 64 20.46 0.75 -5.21
CA ALA A 64 21.45 0.35 -4.19
C ALA A 64 21.10 -0.98 -3.53
N LEU A 65 19.82 -1.32 -3.41
CA LEU A 65 19.35 -2.61 -2.91
C LEU A 65 19.52 -3.75 -3.91
N LYS A 66 19.95 -3.49 -5.16
CA LYS A 66 20.19 -4.50 -6.20
C LYS A 66 19.06 -5.54 -6.31
N PRO A 67 17.82 -5.13 -6.59
CA PRO A 67 16.70 -6.05 -6.74
C PRO A 67 16.86 -6.88 -8.02
N ASP A 68 16.49 -8.15 -7.93
CA ASP A 68 16.32 -9.01 -9.10
C ASP A 68 14.98 -8.73 -9.79
N MET A 69 13.99 -8.28 -9.01
CA MET A 69 12.65 -7.97 -9.49
C MET A 69 11.96 -6.89 -8.65
N VAL A 70 11.12 -6.08 -9.30
CA VAL A 70 10.22 -5.10 -8.68
C VAL A 70 8.76 -5.42 -9.02
N LEU A 71 7.90 -5.49 -8.01
CA LEU A 71 6.45 -5.60 -8.16
C LEU A 71 5.81 -4.21 -8.12
N ALA A 72 5.37 -3.75 -9.28
CA ALA A 72 4.76 -2.45 -9.48
C ALA A 72 3.25 -2.54 -9.71
N TRP A 73 2.52 -1.46 -9.43
CA TRP A 73 1.09 -1.33 -9.63
C TRP A 73 0.76 0.00 -10.33
N ARG A 74 0.12 -0.07 -11.50
CA ARG A 74 -0.18 1.11 -12.32
C ARG A 74 -1.13 2.12 -11.65
N GLY A 75 -1.95 1.69 -10.68
CA GLY A 75 -2.90 2.56 -9.99
C GLY A 75 -2.27 3.48 -8.94
N GLY A 76 -1.02 3.23 -8.53
CA GLY A 76 -0.35 4.01 -7.48
C GLY A 76 1.10 4.38 -7.77
N ASN A 77 1.78 3.68 -8.68
CA ASN A 77 3.18 3.96 -9.00
C ASN A 77 3.28 4.81 -10.27
N ALA A 78 4.14 5.82 -10.25
CA ALA A 78 4.42 6.63 -11.43
C ALA A 78 5.14 5.79 -12.50
N GLU A 79 4.45 5.50 -13.60
CA GLU A 79 4.95 4.66 -14.68
C GLU A 79 6.31 5.12 -15.23
N ARG A 80 6.52 6.44 -15.35
CA ARG A 80 7.81 7.01 -15.74
C ARG A 80 8.96 6.58 -14.82
N GLN A 81 8.76 6.57 -13.50
CA GLN A 81 9.79 6.16 -12.55
C GLN A 81 10.05 4.65 -12.61
N VAL A 82 9.00 3.85 -12.75
CA VAL A 82 9.14 2.40 -12.89
C VAL A 82 9.87 2.03 -14.19
N ASN A 83 9.60 2.75 -15.28
CA ASN A 83 10.29 2.55 -16.56
C ASN A 83 11.78 2.89 -16.49
N GLN A 84 12.19 3.81 -15.61
CA GLN A 84 13.61 4.05 -15.34
C GLN A 84 14.27 2.81 -14.72
N LEU A 85 13.60 2.11 -13.79
CA LEU A 85 14.12 0.84 -13.25
C LEU A 85 14.29 -0.21 -14.34
N SER A 86 13.31 -0.36 -15.22
CA SER A 86 13.41 -1.26 -16.38
C SER A 86 14.59 -0.90 -17.29
N SER A 87 14.83 0.40 -17.54
CA SER A 87 15.95 0.88 -18.36
C SER A 87 17.33 0.58 -17.75
N LEU A 88 17.39 0.41 -16.43
CA LEU A 88 18.60 0.00 -15.70
C LEU A 88 18.78 -1.53 -15.65
N GLY A 89 17.93 -2.29 -16.36
CA GLY A 89 17.99 -3.75 -16.43
C GLY A 89 17.28 -4.47 -15.29
N ILE A 90 16.57 -3.75 -14.42
CA ILE A 90 15.80 -4.36 -13.33
C ILE A 90 14.50 -4.93 -13.89
N LYS A 91 14.18 -6.19 -13.60
CA LYS A 91 12.94 -6.80 -14.05
C LYS A 91 11.75 -6.21 -13.31
N VAL A 92 10.77 -5.68 -14.03
CA VAL A 92 9.52 -5.17 -13.47
C VAL A 92 8.39 -6.13 -13.81
N ILE A 93 7.63 -6.53 -12.79
CA ILE A 93 6.32 -7.19 -12.96
C ILE A 93 5.24 -6.18 -12.59
N TRP A 94 4.42 -5.83 -13.57
CA TRP A 94 3.22 -5.06 -13.36
C TRP A 94 2.12 -5.98 -12.87
N VAL A 95 1.69 -5.78 -11.63
CA VAL A 95 0.59 -6.54 -11.05
C VAL A 95 -0.73 -5.88 -11.46
N GLU A 96 -1.53 -6.64 -12.19
CA GLU A 96 -2.92 -6.32 -12.51
C GLU A 96 -3.80 -7.16 -11.58
N THR A 97 -4.59 -6.52 -10.71
CA THR A 97 -5.46 -7.20 -9.72
C THR A 97 -6.92 -6.80 -9.90
N SER A 98 -7.38 -6.67 -11.16
CA SER A 98 -8.76 -6.27 -11.46
C SER A 98 -9.78 -7.35 -11.12
N THR A 99 -9.37 -8.61 -11.15
CA THR A 99 -10.19 -9.77 -10.78
C THR A 99 -9.49 -10.66 -9.76
N ILE A 100 -10.24 -11.53 -9.09
CA ILE A 100 -9.66 -12.52 -8.16
C ILE A 100 -8.81 -13.53 -8.95
N GLU A 101 -9.23 -13.87 -10.15
CA GLU A 101 -8.46 -14.71 -11.07
C GLU A 101 -7.09 -14.12 -11.40
N ASP A 102 -6.98 -12.80 -11.57
CA ASP A 102 -5.69 -12.13 -11.81
C ASP A 102 -4.76 -12.24 -10.59
N ILE A 103 -5.32 -12.14 -9.38
CA ILE A 103 -4.58 -12.31 -8.12
C ILE A 103 -4.03 -13.74 -8.02
N ILE A 104 -4.86 -14.74 -8.34
CA ILE A 104 -4.48 -16.15 -8.37
C ILE A 104 -3.37 -16.39 -9.41
N ALA A 105 -3.50 -15.81 -10.60
CA ALA A 105 -2.49 -15.90 -11.65
C ALA A 105 -1.16 -15.26 -11.20
N THR A 106 -1.22 -14.10 -10.55
CA THR A 106 -0.06 -13.41 -10.00
C THR A 106 0.66 -14.28 -8.96
N LEU A 107 -0.07 -14.89 -8.00
CA LEU A 107 0.54 -15.80 -7.02
C LEU A 107 1.26 -16.97 -7.70
N ARG A 108 0.68 -17.55 -8.75
CA ARG A 108 1.36 -18.61 -9.53
C ARG A 108 2.62 -18.10 -10.23
N GLN A 109 2.58 -16.90 -10.80
CA GLN A 109 3.74 -16.27 -11.44
C GLN A 109 4.87 -15.97 -10.45
N LEU A 110 4.54 -15.62 -9.21
CA LEU A 110 5.50 -15.36 -8.14
C LEU A 110 6.22 -16.62 -7.65
N ALA A 111 5.71 -17.82 -7.93
CA ALA A 111 6.35 -19.07 -7.52
C ALA A 111 7.80 -19.20 -8.02
N GLN A 112 8.13 -18.68 -9.20
CA GLN A 112 9.49 -18.72 -9.74
C GLN A 112 10.48 -17.78 -9.01
N TRP A 113 9.97 -16.79 -8.29
CA TRP A 113 10.75 -15.81 -7.53
C TRP A 113 10.80 -16.15 -6.04
N SER A 114 10.04 -17.15 -5.62
CA SER A 114 9.92 -17.54 -4.24
C SER A 114 10.99 -18.56 -3.87
N PRO A 115 11.66 -18.41 -2.71
CA PRO A 115 12.44 -19.49 -2.13
C PRO A 115 11.56 -20.69 -1.71
N GLN A 116 10.23 -20.50 -1.63
CA GLN A 116 9.25 -21.53 -1.33
C GLN A 116 8.16 -21.58 -2.43
N PRO A 117 8.46 -22.07 -3.64
CA PRO A 117 7.50 -22.06 -4.76
C PRO A 117 6.18 -22.77 -4.45
N GLU A 118 6.23 -23.82 -3.63
CA GLU A 118 5.03 -24.54 -3.20
C GLU A 118 4.09 -23.69 -2.35
N LYS A 119 4.61 -22.76 -1.53
CA LYS A 119 3.78 -21.84 -0.74
C LYS A 119 2.94 -20.95 -1.65
N ALA A 120 3.54 -20.44 -2.74
CA ALA A 120 2.84 -19.67 -3.75
C ALA A 120 1.77 -20.49 -4.49
N ARG A 121 2.09 -21.73 -4.89
CA ARG A 121 1.15 -22.64 -5.55
C ARG A 121 -0.02 -23.00 -4.64
N GLN A 122 0.23 -23.30 -3.38
CA GLN A 122 -0.78 -23.62 -2.38
C GLN A 122 -1.67 -22.40 -2.09
N ALA A 123 -1.10 -21.21 -1.93
CA ALA A 123 -1.86 -19.98 -1.74
C ALA A 123 -2.80 -19.70 -2.93
N ALA A 124 -2.29 -19.85 -4.16
CA ALA A 124 -3.08 -19.70 -5.38
C ALA A 124 -4.21 -20.74 -5.47
N GLN A 125 -3.91 -22.00 -5.17
CA GLN A 125 -4.90 -23.09 -5.20
C GLN A 125 -5.99 -22.89 -4.15
N LYS A 126 -5.62 -22.54 -2.92
CA LYS A 126 -6.56 -22.25 -1.84
C LYS A 126 -7.51 -21.11 -2.23
N MET A 127 -6.97 -20.00 -2.72
CA MET A 127 -7.78 -18.86 -3.17
C MET A 127 -8.72 -19.23 -4.33
N GLN A 128 -8.24 -20.05 -5.27
CA GLN A 128 -9.06 -20.57 -6.37
C GLN A 128 -10.25 -21.39 -5.83
N ASP A 129 -10.00 -22.32 -4.91
CA ASP A 129 -11.03 -23.21 -4.37
C ASP A 129 -12.07 -22.44 -3.55
N GLU A 130 -11.63 -21.49 -2.72
CA GLU A 130 -12.51 -20.60 -1.96
C GLU A 130 -13.37 -19.74 -2.89
N TYR A 131 -12.77 -19.16 -3.93
CA TYR A 131 -13.48 -18.33 -4.89
C TYR A 131 -14.52 -19.14 -5.69
N GLN A 132 -14.18 -20.34 -6.17
CA GLN A 132 -15.13 -21.20 -6.88
C GLN A 132 -16.27 -21.66 -5.98
N THR A 133 -15.97 -21.98 -4.72
CA THR A 133 -16.99 -22.34 -3.72
C THR A 133 -17.98 -21.19 -3.51
N LEU A 134 -17.49 -19.96 -3.34
CA LEU A 134 -18.33 -18.78 -3.20
C LEU A 134 -19.14 -18.49 -4.47
N LYS A 135 -18.49 -18.56 -5.63
CA LYS A 135 -19.13 -18.35 -6.94
C LYS A 135 -20.27 -19.33 -7.16
N ALA A 136 -20.07 -20.62 -6.88
CA ALA A 136 -21.10 -21.65 -7.00
C ALA A 136 -22.24 -21.42 -5.99
N ARG A 137 -21.93 -21.11 -4.72
CA ARG A 137 -22.92 -20.85 -3.66
C ARG A 137 -23.86 -19.69 -4.00
N TYR A 138 -23.35 -18.64 -4.65
CA TYR A 138 -24.11 -17.44 -4.98
C TYR A 138 -24.45 -17.30 -6.47
N ALA A 139 -24.26 -18.35 -7.28
CA ALA A 139 -24.57 -18.33 -8.71
C ALA A 139 -26.08 -18.19 -8.98
N SER A 140 -26.91 -18.73 -8.09
CA SER A 140 -28.37 -18.74 -8.20
C SER A 140 -29.00 -17.73 -7.24
N GLY A 141 -29.75 -16.77 -7.78
CA GLY A 141 -30.53 -15.80 -7.02
C GLY A 141 -30.77 -14.53 -7.82
N PRO A 142 -31.81 -13.75 -7.49
CA PRO A 142 -32.06 -12.49 -8.17
C PRO A 142 -30.89 -11.53 -7.92
N LYS A 143 -30.36 -10.91 -8.98
CA LYS A 143 -29.35 -9.84 -8.87
C LYS A 143 -29.95 -8.70 -8.05
N LYS A 144 -29.24 -8.28 -7.00
CA LYS A 144 -29.67 -7.17 -6.16
C LYS A 144 -28.78 -5.96 -6.43
N THR A 145 -29.36 -4.82 -6.79
CA THR A 145 -28.62 -3.57 -6.98
C THR A 145 -27.97 -3.12 -5.67
N ARG A 146 -26.70 -2.73 -5.72
CA ARG A 146 -25.91 -2.28 -4.58
C ARG A 146 -25.18 -1.00 -4.94
N PHE A 147 -24.99 -0.12 -3.96
CA PHE A 147 -24.17 1.06 -4.08
C PHE A 147 -22.98 0.91 -3.13
N PHE A 148 -21.76 0.96 -3.67
CA PHE A 148 -20.53 0.82 -2.92
C PHE A 148 -19.89 2.20 -2.75
N THR A 149 -19.77 2.67 -1.50
CA THR A 149 -19.16 3.97 -1.19
C THR A 149 -17.79 3.77 -0.58
N VAL A 150 -16.77 4.36 -1.22
CA VAL A 150 -15.45 4.51 -0.60
C VAL A 150 -15.42 5.89 0.05
N ARG A 151 -15.48 5.93 1.38
CA ARG A 151 -15.36 7.18 2.12
C ARG A 151 -13.91 7.66 2.05
N ARG A 152 -13.63 8.76 1.34
CA ARG A 152 -12.37 9.49 1.52
C ARG A 152 -12.45 10.22 2.86
N GLN A 153 -11.77 9.71 3.89
CA GLN A 153 -11.55 10.51 5.09
C GLN A 153 -10.64 11.69 4.70
N PRO A 154 -11.01 12.95 4.98
CA PRO A 154 -10.05 14.04 4.89
C PRO A 154 -9.00 13.78 5.98
N ALA A 155 -7.72 13.76 5.61
CA ALA A 155 -6.66 13.84 6.60
C ALA A 155 -6.85 15.16 7.34
N LEU A 156 -7.35 15.09 8.58
CA LEU A 156 -7.34 16.21 9.50
C LEU A 156 -5.87 16.58 9.70
N TYR A 157 -5.43 17.62 8.99
CA TYR A 157 -4.23 18.37 9.35
C TYR A 157 -4.50 18.95 10.74
N HIS A 158 -4.14 18.21 11.79
CA HIS A 158 -3.99 18.82 13.10
C HIS A 158 -2.83 19.79 13.02
N GLN A 159 -3.21 21.06 12.86
CA GLN A 159 -2.46 22.26 13.16
C GLN A 159 -1.45 21.96 14.29
N GLN A 160 -0.16 21.89 13.94
CA GLN A 160 0.89 22.14 14.93
C GLN A 160 0.74 23.59 15.35
N ARG A 161 -0.07 23.83 16.39
CA ARG A 161 0.08 25.01 17.22
C ARG A 161 1.47 24.87 17.84
N ILE A 162 2.42 25.59 17.27
CA ILE A 162 3.70 25.87 17.91
C ILE A 162 3.36 26.68 19.17
N ASP A 163 3.15 25.99 20.29
CA ASP A 163 3.27 26.60 21.61
C ASP A 163 4.74 26.51 22.00
N SER A 164 5.56 27.40 21.43
CA SER A 164 6.81 27.82 22.04
C SER A 164 6.49 28.98 22.97
N GLY A 165 6.45 28.72 24.27
CA GLY A 165 6.28 29.77 25.27
C GLY A 165 7.46 30.75 25.26
N SER A 166 7.16 32.04 25.52
CA SER A 166 8.00 33.00 26.26
C SER A 166 7.59 34.45 25.93
N GLY A 167 7.18 35.21 26.94
CA GLY A 167 7.42 36.66 27.01
C GLY A 167 6.32 37.62 26.52
N SER A 168 5.65 38.28 27.48
CA SER A 168 5.28 39.73 27.51
C SER A 168 4.86 40.38 26.18
N ASP A 169 3.63 40.87 25.97
CA ASP A 169 3.05 42.03 26.63
C ASP A 169 1.62 42.31 26.10
N PRO A 170 0.71 42.90 26.90
CA PRO A 170 -0.65 43.22 26.52
C PRO A 170 -0.78 44.67 25.99
N VAL A 171 -1.92 44.96 25.34
CA VAL A 171 -2.43 46.29 24.94
C VAL A 171 -2.10 46.73 23.50
N ARG A 172 -3.15 47.32 22.87
CA ARG A 172 -3.20 48.03 21.57
C ARG A 172 -3.54 47.06 20.42
N TRP A 173 -4.78 46.93 19.98
CA TRP A 173 -5.60 48.00 19.37
C TRP A 173 -7.11 47.85 19.64
N ARG A 174 -7.71 48.98 20.00
CA ARG A 174 -9.11 49.20 20.42
C ARG A 174 -10.08 48.98 19.25
N LYS A 175 -11.20 48.25 19.44
CA LYS A 175 -12.54 48.78 19.80
C LYS A 175 -12.88 50.12 19.11
N HIS A 176 -13.83 50.09 18.18
CA HIS A 176 -14.89 51.08 17.87
C HIS A 176 -15.84 50.33 16.88
N PHE A 177 -17.08 49.94 17.17
CA PHE A 177 -18.27 50.67 17.62
C PHE A 177 -19.24 49.65 18.30
N CYS A 178 -19.68 49.81 19.56
CA CYS A 178 -20.99 50.38 20.00
C CYS A 178 -22.20 49.90 19.15
N ARG A 179 -23.31 49.34 19.65
CA ARG A 179 -23.98 49.33 20.97
C ARG A 179 -25.03 48.20 20.98
N GLN A 180 -25.18 47.51 22.11
CA GLN A 180 -26.45 46.95 22.62
C GLN A 180 -27.01 47.97 23.64
N PRO A 181 -28.31 48.03 24.04
CA PRO A 181 -29.05 46.89 24.62
C PRO A 181 -30.59 46.88 24.45
N GLY A 182 -31.25 45.77 24.86
CA GLY A 182 -32.70 45.73 25.04
C GLY A 182 -33.25 44.36 25.45
N SER A 183 -33.35 44.15 26.76
CA SER A 183 -33.99 43.04 27.48
C SER A 183 -35.47 42.83 27.10
N LEU A 184 -35.96 41.58 27.07
CA LEU A 184 -37.05 41.08 27.94
C LEU A 184 -37.45 39.64 27.60
N ALA A 185 -37.85 38.93 28.65
CA ALA A 185 -38.17 37.51 28.72
C ALA A 185 -39.65 37.19 28.41
N ALA A 186 -39.91 35.88 28.38
CA ALA A 186 -41.17 35.17 28.65
C ALA A 186 -42.11 34.79 27.49
N GLY A 187 -42.54 33.52 27.52
CA GLY A 187 -43.89 33.10 27.11
C GLY A 187 -43.98 32.09 25.97
N GLU A 188 -44.21 30.82 26.30
CA GLU A 188 -44.86 29.83 25.43
C GLU A 188 -46.27 30.30 25.02
N PRO A 189 -46.88 29.72 23.97
CA PRO A 189 -47.57 28.42 24.12
C PRO A 189 -47.17 27.35 23.09
#